data_AF-A0A0G0P0R2-F1
#
_entry.id   AF-A0A0G0P0R2-F1
#
_cell.length_a   1.000
_cell.length_b   1.000
_cell.length_c   1.000
_cell.angle_alpha   90.00
_cell.angle_beta   90.00
_cell.angle_gamma   90.00
#
_symmetry.space_group_name_H-M   'P 1'
#
loop_
_entity.id
_entity.type
_entity.pdbx_description
1 polymer ?
#
loop_
_entity_poly.entity_id
_entity_poly.type
_entity_poly.pdbx_seq_one_letter_code
_entity_poly.pdbx_strand_id
1 'polypeptide(L)'
;MKEIIITALITSLISAYITIKVQQVFSKRREQENLFFDVYMKLMELSSWYFWLASAQARKKEEPKDITQKVFQLKWQIAEIARKLEMKNELSQMLEILFLEKFDHHQRYKKLEEFIDKIGWKVNPKYKKVMEKISKENIRSYGEEFEKIKI
;
A
#
# COMPACT_ATOMS: atom_id res chain seq x y z
N MET A 1 -34.14 32.79 -34.92
CA MET A 1 -32.71 32.48 -35.16
C MET A 1 -31.81 32.91 -34.00
N LYS A 2 -31.87 34.17 -33.52
CA LYS A 2 -31.09 34.64 -32.35
C LYS A 2 -31.34 33.84 -31.06
N GLU A 3 -32.59 33.49 -30.76
CA GLU A 3 -32.93 32.71 -29.55
C GLU A 3 -32.32 31.31 -29.55
N ILE A 4 -32.26 30.64 -30.70
CA ILE A 4 -31.65 29.31 -30.86
C ILE A 4 -30.14 29.38 -30.61
N ILE A 5 -29.48 30.46 -31.04
CA ILE A 5 -28.04 30.65 -30.81
C ILE A 5 -27.77 30.89 -29.33
N ILE A 6 -28.60 31.69 -28.65
CA ILE A 6 -28.45 31.99 -27.22
C ILE A 6 -28.67 30.72 -26.37
N THR A 7 -29.70 29.92 -26.66
CA THR A 7 -29.94 28.66 -25.94
C THR A 7 -28.82 27.65 -26.17
N ALA A 8 -28.30 27.53 -27.39
CA ALA A 8 -27.15 26.68 -27.69
C ALA A 8 -25.86 27.14 -26.97
N LEU A 9 -25.65 28.45 -26.86
CA LEU A 9 -24.51 29.01 -26.12
C LEU A 9 -24.62 28.70 -24.62
N ILE A 10 -25.80 28.94 -24.02
CA ILE A 10 -26.02 28.67 -22.60
C ILE A 10 -25.87 27.18 -22.28
N THR A 11 -26.44 26.28 -23.10
CA THR A 11 -26.30 24.84 -22.88
C THR A 11 -24.84 24.40 -23.01
N SER A 12 -24.09 24.91 -24.00
CA SER A 12 -22.66 24.60 -24.15
C SER A 12 -21.82 25.04 -22.96
N LEU A 13 -22.11 26.21 -22.37
CA LEU A 13 -21.41 26.74 -21.20
C LEU A 13 -21.70 25.89 -19.96
N ILE A 14 -22.96 25.48 -19.76
CA ILE A 14 -23.35 24.60 -18.65
C ILE A 14 -22.69 23.22 -18.79
N SER A 15 -22.71 22.64 -19.98
CA SER A 15 -22.04 21.36 -20.24
C SER A 15 -20.54 21.44 -19.98
N ALA A 16 -19.86 22.49 -20.46
CA ALA A 16 -18.44 22.69 -20.22
C ALA A 16 -18.12 22.82 -18.73
N TYR A 17 -18.93 23.58 -17.97
CA TYR A 17 -18.76 23.73 -16.53
C TYR A 17 -18.90 22.40 -15.78
N ILE A 18 -19.93 21.61 -16.12
CA ILE A 18 -20.14 20.28 -15.53
C ILE A 18 -18.94 19.37 -15.84
N THR A 19 -18.48 19.32 -17.10
CA THR A 19 -17.33 18.49 -17.50
C THR A 19 -16.08 18.84 -16.71
N ILE A 20 -15.77 20.13 -16.52
CA ILE A 20 -14.59 20.56 -15.75
C ILE A 20 -14.70 20.08 -14.30
N LYS A 21 -15.86 20.25 -13.65
CA LYS A 21 -16.06 19.81 -12.26
C LYS A 21 -15.94 18.30 -12.12
N VAL A 22 -16.55 17.55 -13.03
CA VAL A 22 -16.45 16.09 -13.06
C VAL A 22 -14.99 15.65 -13.25
N GLN A 23 -14.26 16.28 -14.18
CA GLN A 23 -12.85 15.97 -14.43
C GLN A 23 -11.96 16.26 -13.22
N GLN A 24 -12.21 17.37 -12.49
CA GLN A 24 -11.50 17.69 -11.24
C GLN A 24 -11.74 16.65 -10.15
N VAL A 25 -12.97 16.13 -10.02
CA VAL A 25 -13.28 15.08 -9.04
C VAL A 25 -12.57 13.78 -9.42
N PHE A 26 -12.61 13.39 -10.69
CA PHE A 26 -11.91 12.20 -11.17
C PHE A 26 -10.39 12.32 -11.02
N SER A 27 -9.80 13.47 -11.31
CA SER A 27 -8.36 13.67 -11.15
C SER A 27 -7.93 13.57 -9.69
N LYS A 28 -8.69 14.18 -8.77
CA LYS A 28 -8.44 14.07 -7.32
C LYS A 28 -8.56 12.63 -6.83
N ARG A 29 -9.59 11.89 -7.27
CA ARG A 29 -9.74 10.47 -6.93
C ARG A 29 -8.56 9.64 -7.41
N ARG A 30 -8.17 9.83 -8.68
CA ARG A 30 -7.01 9.13 -9.26
C ARG A 30 -5.70 9.49 -8.56
N GLU A 31 -5.53 10.74 -8.16
CA GLU A 31 -4.37 11.18 -7.37
C GLU A 31 -4.33 10.48 -6.01
N GLN A 32 -5.47 10.39 -5.31
CA GLN A 32 -5.57 9.65 -4.05
C GLN A 32 -5.29 8.15 -4.24
N GLU A 33 -5.81 7.54 -5.30
CA GLU A 33 -5.54 6.13 -5.65
C GLU A 33 -4.04 5.90 -5.90
N ASN A 34 -3.38 6.79 -6.65
CA ASN A 34 -1.95 6.70 -6.90
C ASN A 34 -1.13 6.85 -5.62
N LEU A 35 -1.44 7.84 -4.78
CA LEU A 35 -0.76 8.03 -3.49
C LEU A 35 -0.95 6.80 -2.58
N PHE A 36 -2.13 6.20 -2.59
CA PHE A 36 -2.42 5.02 -1.78
C PHE A 36 -1.67 3.79 -2.29
N PHE A 37 -1.55 3.65 -3.61
CA PHE A 37 -0.70 2.64 -4.23
C PHE A 37 0.79 2.84 -3.89
N ASP A 38 1.28 4.07 -3.94
CA ASP A 38 2.68 4.37 -3.61
C ASP A 38 3.00 4.03 -2.15
N VAL A 39 2.10 4.36 -1.22
CA VAL A 39 2.22 3.94 0.20
C VAL A 39 2.23 2.42 0.31
N TYR A 40 1.32 1.73 -0.38
CA TYR A 40 1.25 0.27 -0.37
C TYR A 40 2.56 -0.38 -0.85
N MET A 41 3.12 0.09 -1.96
CA MET A 41 4.39 -0.43 -2.50
C MET A 41 5.54 -0.22 -1.51
N LYS A 42 5.62 0.96 -0.89
CA LYS A 42 6.65 1.26 0.12
C LYS A 42 6.48 0.44 1.41
N LEU A 43 5.25 0.12 1.80
CA LEU A 43 4.99 -0.77 2.93
C LEU A 43 5.48 -2.19 2.64
N MET A 44 5.26 -2.71 1.41
CA MET A 44 5.80 -4.02 1.01
C MET A 44 7.33 -4.05 1.00
N GLU A 45 7.96 -2.98 0.51
CA GLU A 45 9.42 -2.83 0.57
C GLU A 45 9.91 -2.82 2.03
N LEU A 46 9.26 -2.04 2.89
CA LEU A 46 9.59 -1.95 4.32
C LEU A 46 9.42 -3.31 5.03
N SER A 47 8.39 -4.08 4.67
CA SER A 47 8.18 -5.44 5.20
C SER A 47 9.33 -6.37 4.85
N SER A 48 9.83 -6.30 3.61
CA SER A 48 10.99 -7.08 3.17
C SER A 48 12.25 -6.75 3.99
N TRP A 49 12.47 -5.48 4.30
CA TRP A 49 13.57 -5.07 5.18
C TRP A 49 13.39 -5.57 6.62
N TYR A 50 12.18 -5.51 7.17
CA TYR A 50 11.91 -6.04 8.51
C TYR A 50 12.03 -7.56 8.59
N PHE A 51 11.66 -8.29 7.54
CA PHE A 51 11.91 -9.73 7.45
C PHE A 51 13.41 -10.04 7.57
N TRP A 52 14.24 -9.26 6.86
CA TRP A 52 15.68 -9.41 6.89
C TRP A 52 16.25 -9.10 8.29
N LEU A 53 15.83 -7.98 8.90
CA LEU A 53 16.24 -7.61 10.26
C LEU A 53 15.78 -8.63 11.32
N ALA A 54 14.54 -9.10 11.25
CA ALA A 54 14.01 -10.15 12.12
C ALA A 54 14.82 -11.46 11.97
N SER A 55 15.20 -11.80 10.73
CA SER A 55 16.06 -12.96 10.46
C SER A 55 17.47 -12.81 11.04
N ALA A 56 18.05 -11.60 11.00
CA ALA A 56 19.33 -11.29 11.61
C ALA A 56 19.26 -11.36 13.15
N GLN A 57 18.21 -10.77 13.74
CA GLN A 57 17.93 -10.81 15.17
C GLN A 57 17.77 -12.25 15.68
N ALA A 58 17.03 -13.10 14.96
CA ALA A 58 16.87 -14.51 15.30
C ALA A 58 18.20 -15.28 15.31
N ARG A 59 19.15 -14.89 14.46
CA ARG A 59 20.51 -15.47 14.40
C ARG A 59 21.50 -14.78 15.33
N LYS A 60 21.05 -13.83 16.16
CA LYS A 60 21.89 -13.01 17.06
C LYS A 60 23.04 -12.30 16.33
N LYS A 61 22.81 -11.92 15.07
CA LYS A 61 23.77 -11.12 14.29
C LYS A 61 23.52 -9.65 14.56
N GLU A 62 24.59 -8.85 14.50
CA GLU A 62 24.48 -7.39 14.58
C GLU A 62 23.68 -6.86 13.38
N GLU A 63 22.82 -5.88 13.64
CA GLU A 63 22.03 -5.22 12.60
C GLU A 63 22.92 -4.32 11.75
N PRO A 64 22.97 -4.51 10.42
CA PRO A 64 23.73 -3.62 9.55
C PRO A 64 23.14 -2.21 9.60
N LYS A 65 24.00 -1.26 9.93
CA LYS A 65 23.63 0.15 10.09
C LYS A 65 23.00 0.74 8.83
N ASP A 66 23.44 0.30 7.65
CA ASP A 66 22.89 0.73 6.37
C ASP A 66 21.42 0.30 6.18
N ILE A 67 21.07 -0.90 6.63
CA ILE A 67 19.69 -1.41 6.56
C ILE A 67 18.80 -0.68 7.57
N THR A 68 19.28 -0.49 8.81
CA THR A 68 18.54 0.27 9.82
C THR A 68 18.27 1.71 9.37
N GLN A 69 19.24 2.34 8.71
CA GLN A 69 19.06 3.67 8.12
C GLN A 69 18.03 3.68 6.99
N LYS A 70 18.07 2.70 6.07
CA LYS A 70 17.07 2.56 5.00
C LYS A 70 15.66 2.38 5.55
N VAL A 71 15.50 1.53 6.56
CA VAL A 71 14.22 1.31 7.25
C VAL A 71 13.69 2.61 7.85
N PHE A 72 14.55 3.37 8.54
CA PHE A 72 14.16 4.65 9.12
C PHE A 72 13.74 5.66 8.04
N GLN A 73 14.49 5.77 6.94
CA GLN A 73 14.15 6.64 5.82
C GLN A 73 12.82 6.26 5.17
N LEU A 74 12.60 4.97 4.91
CA LEU A 74 11.35 4.47 4.34
C LEU A 74 10.15 4.77 5.23
N LYS A 75 10.26 4.56 6.55
CA LYS A 75 9.20 4.91 7.52
C LYS A 75 8.76 6.37 7.39
N TRP A 76 9.72 7.29 7.30
CA TRP A 76 9.42 8.71 7.14
C TRP A 76 8.85 9.06 5.77
N GLN A 77 9.36 8.46 4.70
CA GLN A 77 8.78 8.64 3.37
C GLN A 77 7.33 8.18 3.31
N ILE A 78 7.03 7.02 3.90
CA ILE A 78 5.66 6.50 3.99
C ILE A 78 4.77 7.46 4.77
N ALA A 79 5.23 7.94 5.93
CA ALA A 79 4.47 8.90 6.74
C ALA A 79 4.19 10.20 5.99
N GLU A 80 5.16 10.70 5.22
CA GLU A 80 5.03 11.94 4.47
C GLU A 80 4.05 11.83 3.30
N ILE A 81 4.05 10.70 2.58
CA ILE A 81 3.05 10.44 1.54
C ILE A 81 1.67 10.26 2.19
N ALA A 82 1.60 9.53 3.30
CA ALA A 82 0.37 9.26 4.01
C ALA A 82 -0.31 10.51 4.59
N ARG A 83 0.46 11.57 4.88
CA ARG A 83 -0.12 12.88 5.26
C ARG A 83 -1.01 13.50 4.18
N LYS A 84 -0.77 13.16 2.92
CA LYS A 84 -1.55 13.66 1.77
C LYS A 84 -2.76 12.79 1.48
N LEU A 85 -2.87 11.65 2.16
CA LEU A 85 -3.96 10.69 1.99
C LEU A 85 -5.10 10.97 2.96
N GLU A 86 -6.33 10.84 2.46
CA GLU A 86 -7.54 10.90 3.29
C GLU A 86 -7.82 9.54 3.98
N MET A 87 -6.81 8.94 4.63
CA MET A 87 -6.89 7.63 5.29
C MET A 87 -7.35 7.74 6.76
N LYS A 88 -8.64 8.02 6.99
CA LYS A 88 -9.12 8.30 8.37
C LYS A 88 -8.92 7.14 9.37
N ASN A 89 -9.12 5.88 8.96
CA ASN A 89 -9.11 4.75 9.89
C ASN A 89 -7.78 3.99 9.90
N GLU A 90 -7.10 3.93 8.76
CA GLU A 90 -5.88 3.14 8.57
C GLU A 90 -4.60 3.89 8.96
N LEU A 91 -4.62 5.22 8.96
CA LEU A 91 -3.44 6.04 9.23
C LEU A 91 -2.89 5.83 10.65
N SER A 92 -3.75 5.83 11.68
CA SER A 92 -3.32 5.61 13.07
C SER A 92 -2.65 4.24 13.22
N GLN A 93 -3.32 3.18 12.73
CA GLN A 93 -2.78 1.82 12.77
C GLN A 93 -1.43 1.73 12.06
N MET A 94 -1.30 2.34 10.87
CA MET A 94 -0.05 2.35 10.13
C MET A 94 1.05 3.07 10.92
N LEU A 95 0.81 4.30 11.39
CA LEU A 95 1.80 5.08 12.13
C LEU A 95 2.22 4.38 13.43
N GLU A 96 1.30 3.70 14.11
CA GLU A 96 1.62 2.87 15.27
C GLU A 96 2.59 1.74 14.92
N ILE A 97 2.34 1.00 13.84
CA ILE A 97 3.23 -0.08 13.39
C ILE A 97 4.61 0.49 13.03
N LEU A 98 4.65 1.61 12.32
CA LEU A 98 5.90 2.24 11.90
C LEU A 98 6.70 2.73 13.11
N PHE A 99 6.10 3.50 14.02
CA PHE A 99 6.85 4.33 14.98
C PHE A 99 6.78 3.89 16.44
N LEU A 100 5.85 3.02 16.86
CA LEU A 100 5.86 2.57 18.25
C LEU A 100 7.11 1.74 18.55
N GLU A 101 7.85 2.17 19.56
CA GLU A 101 9.12 1.56 19.98
C GLU A 101 8.92 0.20 20.64
N LYS A 102 7.74 -0.06 21.20
CA LYS A 102 7.41 -1.33 21.87
C LYS A 102 7.52 -2.57 20.97
N PHE A 103 7.56 -2.39 19.64
CA PHE A 103 7.66 -3.48 18.69
C PHE A 103 9.12 -3.78 18.33
N ASP A 104 9.54 -5.03 18.52
CA ASP A 104 10.76 -5.55 17.92
C ASP A 104 10.59 -5.76 16.39
N HIS A 105 11.67 -6.14 15.69
CA HIS A 105 11.64 -6.29 14.23
C HIS A 105 10.67 -7.37 13.76
N HIS A 106 10.57 -8.48 14.49
CA HIS A 106 9.71 -9.61 14.14
C HIS A 106 8.22 -9.27 14.39
N GLN A 107 7.90 -8.64 15.51
CA GLN A 107 6.56 -8.15 15.82
C GLN A 107 6.12 -7.10 14.80
N ARG A 108 7.02 -6.18 14.43
CA ARG A 108 6.74 -5.16 13.44
C ARG A 108 6.54 -5.76 12.05
N TYR A 109 7.37 -6.71 11.64
CA TYR A 109 7.18 -7.49 10.40
C TYR A 109 5.78 -8.11 10.34
N LYS A 110 5.38 -8.87 11.37
CA LYS A 110 4.06 -9.52 11.41
C LYS A 110 2.91 -8.52 11.31
N LYS A 111 2.96 -7.45 12.10
CA LYS A 111 1.92 -6.42 12.07
C LYS A 111 1.86 -5.70 10.73
N LEU A 112 3.01 -5.49 10.10
CA LEU A 112 3.10 -4.85 8.80
C LEU A 112 2.51 -5.75 7.71
N GLU A 113 2.81 -7.05 7.72
CA GLU A 113 2.20 -8.04 6.82
C GLU A 113 0.68 -8.10 6.97
N GLU A 114 0.17 -8.17 8.21
CA GLU A 114 -1.27 -8.14 8.49
C GLU A 114 -1.93 -6.84 7.97
N PHE A 115 -1.25 -5.71 8.15
CA PHE A 115 -1.74 -4.43 7.64
C PHE A 115 -1.73 -4.38 6.11
N ILE A 116 -0.64 -4.82 5.46
CA ILE A 116 -0.50 -4.91 4.00
C ILE A 116 -1.58 -5.81 3.41
N ASP A 117 -1.85 -6.96 4.04
CA ASP A 117 -2.90 -7.89 3.63
C ASP A 117 -4.28 -7.21 3.64
N LYS A 118 -4.61 -6.54 4.75
CA LYS A 118 -5.85 -5.79 4.92
C LYS A 118 -6.03 -4.67 3.89
N ILE A 119 -4.99 -3.89 3.60
CA ILE A 119 -5.08 -2.77 2.65
C ILE A 119 -4.93 -3.22 1.19
N GLY A 120 -4.25 -4.33 0.91
CA GLY A 120 -3.99 -4.81 -0.44
C GLY A 120 -5.27 -5.08 -1.24
N TRP A 121 -6.32 -5.53 -0.55
CA TRP A 121 -7.67 -5.67 -1.13
C TRP A 121 -8.32 -4.35 -1.55
N LYS A 122 -8.00 -3.25 -0.86
CA LYS A 122 -8.49 -1.90 -1.18
C LYS A 122 -7.68 -1.24 -2.29
N VAL A 123 -6.36 -1.47 -2.31
CA VAL A 123 -5.42 -0.85 -3.25
C VAL A 123 -5.48 -1.54 -4.61
N ASN A 124 -5.33 -2.86 -4.64
CA ASN A 124 -5.26 -3.63 -5.88
C ASN A 124 -5.79 -5.05 -5.70
N PRO A 125 -7.13 -5.23 -5.75
CA PRO A 125 -7.75 -6.53 -5.54
C PRO A 125 -7.36 -7.56 -6.62
N LYS A 126 -7.03 -7.12 -7.83
CA LYS A 126 -6.56 -8.01 -8.90
C LYS A 126 -5.19 -8.58 -8.58
N TYR A 127 -4.24 -7.72 -8.20
CA TYR A 127 -2.91 -8.14 -7.76
C TYR A 127 -3.00 -9.06 -6.54
N LYS A 128 -3.83 -8.69 -5.55
CA LYS A 128 -4.01 -9.48 -4.33
C LYS A 128 -4.50 -10.90 -4.61
N LYS A 129 -5.51 -11.05 -5.49
CA LYS A 129 -6.00 -12.36 -5.94
C LYS A 129 -4.91 -13.22 -6.58
N VAL A 130 -4.06 -12.61 -7.41
CA VAL A 130 -2.95 -13.33 -8.06
C VAL A 130 -1.91 -13.76 -7.02
N MET A 131 -1.53 -12.88 -6.10
CA MET A 131 -0.57 -13.21 -5.04
C MET A 131 -1.08 -14.30 -4.10
N GLU A 132 -2.36 -14.29 -3.74
CA GLU A 132 -2.97 -15.37 -2.95
C GLU A 132 -2.96 -16.70 -3.69
N LYS A 133 -3.23 -16.68 -5.00
CA LYS A 133 -3.16 -17.89 -5.83
C LYS A 133 -1.73 -18.46 -5.83
N ILE A 134 -0.73 -17.62 -6.09
CA ILE A 134 0.69 -18.01 -6.07
C ILE A 134 1.09 -18.57 -4.70
N SER A 135 0.67 -17.89 -3.61
CA SER A 135 0.97 -18.35 -2.24
C SER A 135 0.37 -19.73 -1.94
N LYS A 136 -0.89 -19.98 -2.34
CA LYS A 136 -1.54 -21.30 -2.20
C LYS A 136 -0.84 -22.37 -3.01
N GLU A 137 -0.43 -22.06 -4.23
CA GLU A 137 0.32 -22.99 -5.09
C GLU A 137 1.68 -23.34 -4.48
N ASN A 138 2.40 -22.38 -3.92
CA ASN A 138 3.66 -22.60 -3.23
C ASN A 138 3.49 -23.50 -2.00
N ILE A 139 2.50 -23.21 -1.13
CA ILE A 139 2.22 -24.03 0.06
C ILE A 139 1.92 -25.49 -0.34
N ARG A 140 1.12 -25.69 -1.39
CA ARG A 140 0.82 -27.03 -1.91
C ARG A 140 2.09 -27.71 -2.41
N SER A 141 2.91 -27.03 -3.22
CA SER A 141 4.16 -27.58 -3.75
C SER A 141 5.11 -28.01 -2.64
N TYR A 142 5.32 -27.17 -1.62
CA TYR A 142 6.16 -27.52 -0.48
C TYR A 142 5.57 -28.67 0.34
N GLY A 143 4.25 -28.67 0.57
CA GLY A 143 3.55 -29.76 1.26
C GLY A 143 3.73 -31.12 0.59
N GLU A 144 3.59 -31.17 -0.74
CA GLU A 144 3.83 -32.38 -1.55
C GLU A 144 5.31 -32.82 -1.53
N GLU A 145 6.25 -31.87 -1.44
CA GLU A 145 7.69 -32.15 -1.34
C GLU A 145 8.07 -32.73 0.04
N PHE A 146 7.45 -32.24 1.13
CA PHE A 146 7.64 -32.78 2.47
C PHE A 146 7.06 -34.19 2.65
N GLU A 147 5.99 -34.56 1.95
CA GLU A 147 5.45 -35.93 1.97
C GLU A 147 6.37 -36.92 1.23
N LYS A 148 7.06 -36.48 0.17
CA LYS A 148 8.03 -37.32 -0.56
C LYS A 148 9.32 -37.59 0.22
N ILE A 149 9.72 -36.70 1.12
CA ILE A 149 10.93 -36.85 1.95
C ILE A 149 10.69 -37.78 3.16
N LYS A 150 9.43 -38.11 3.48
CA LYS A 150 9.04 -39.03 4.57
C LYS A 150 8.95 -40.51 4.16
N ILE A 151 9.36 -40.87 2.94
CA ILE A 151 9.46 -42.24 2.43
C ILE A 151 10.93 -42.63 2.37
#